data_AF-A0A9D9V5V8-F1
#
_entry.id   AF-A0A9D9V5V8-F1
#
_cell.length_a   1.000
_cell.length_b   1.000
_cell.length_c   1.000
_cell.angle_alpha   90.00
_cell.angle_beta   90.00
_cell.angle_gamma   90.00
#
_symmetry.space_group_name_H-M   'P 1'
#
loop_
_entity.id
_entity.type
_entity.pdbx_description
1 polymer ?
#
loop_
_entity_poly.entity_id
_entity_poly.type
_entity_poly.pdbx_seq_one_letter_code
_entity_poly.pdbx_strand_id
1 'polypeptide(L)' 'MSYDIDPNRSFEQNIFFEVKRRANEQSVTDLNEYLDLVTEVIAEKLDDGVLTKHDDLAQLRADLKHRFGEIGNDPEEY' A
#
# COMPACT_ATOMS: atom_id res chain seq x y z
N MET A 1 -1.73 -16.84 9.84
CA MET A 1 -2.17 -15.51 10.30
C MET A 1 -2.81 -14.85 9.09
N SER A 2 -4.14 -14.88 9.02
CA SER A 2 -4.90 -14.25 7.94
C SER A 2 -5.00 -12.78 8.29
N TYR A 3 -4.38 -11.90 7.50
CA TYR A 3 -4.38 -10.48 7.80
C TYR A 3 -5.70 -9.87 7.30
N ASP A 4 -6.53 -9.52 8.28
CA ASP A 4 -7.78 -8.75 8.21
C ASP A 4 -7.66 -7.60 7.20
N ILE A 5 -8.25 -7.78 6.03
CA ILE A 5 -8.78 -6.67 5.25
C ILE A 5 -9.85 -6.07 6.17
N ASP A 6 -9.58 -4.91 6.78
CA ASP A 6 -10.59 -4.25 7.61
C ASP A 6 -11.76 -3.87 6.70
N PRO A 7 -12.95 -4.46 6.86
CA PRO A 7 -14.08 -4.23 5.97
C PRO A 7 -14.69 -2.83 6.16
N ASN A 8 -14.31 -2.10 7.21
CA ASN A 8 -14.73 -0.72 7.46
C ASN A 8 -13.74 0.31 6.90
N ARG A 9 -12.55 -0.10 6.45
CA ARG A 9 -11.59 0.77 5.75
C ARG A 9 -11.80 0.69 4.25
N SER A 10 -11.63 1.84 3.59
CA SER A 10 -11.58 1.86 2.13
C SER A 10 -10.48 0.91 1.65
N PHE A 11 -10.76 0.17 0.58
CA PHE A 11 -9.84 -0.78 -0.03
C PHE A 11 -8.44 -0.17 -0.25
N GLU A 12 -8.36 1.06 -0.77
CA GLU A 12 -7.12 1.81 -0.95
C GLU A 12 -6.33 1.98 0.36
N GLN A 13 -7.02 2.25 1.48
CA GLN A 13 -6.35 2.37 2.78
C GLN A 13 -5.77 1.03 3.22
N ASN A 14 -6.46 -0.09 3.00
CA ASN A 14 -5.92 -1.41 3.34
C ASN A 14 -4.63 -1.71 2.55
N ILE A 15 -4.61 -1.40 1.25
CA ILE A 15 -3.40 -1.50 0.43
C ILE A 15 -2.31 -0.58 0.97
N PHE A 16 -2.64 0.69 1.25
CA PHE A 16 -1.68 1.65 1.78
C PHE A 16 -1.05 1.19 3.09
N PHE A 17 -1.83 0.67 4.04
CA PHE A 17 -1.31 0.16 5.31
C PHE A 17 -0.38 -1.04 5.10
N GLU A 18 -0.70 -1.95 4.18
CA GLU A 18 0.15 -3.08 3.86
C GLU A 18 1.48 -2.63 3.23
N VAL A 19 1.41 -1.72 2.26
CA VAL A 19 2.62 -1.17 1.63
C VAL A 19 3.44 -0.37 2.63
N LYS A 20 2.84 0.51 3.45
CA LYS A 20 3.51 1.28 4.50
C LYS A 20 4.20 0.36 5.51
N ARG A 21 3.53 -0.72 5.93
CA ARG A 21 4.12 -1.71 6.83
C ARG A 21 5.34 -2.37 6.20
N ARG A 22 5.21 -2.90 4.98
CA ARG A 22 6.32 -3.57 4.29
C ARG A 22 7.46 -2.60 3.97
N ALA A 23 7.16 -1.36 3.63
CA ALA A 23 8.15 -0.31 3.40
C ALA A 23 8.94 -0.02 4.69
N ASN A 24 8.27 0.08 5.85
CA ASN A 24 8.95 0.19 7.14
C ASN A 24 9.76 -1.07 7.50
N GLU A 25 9.21 -2.26 7.29
CA GLU A 25 9.90 -3.54 7.55
C GLU A 25 11.17 -3.69 6.69
N GLN A 26 11.14 -3.23 5.44
CA GLN A 26 12.25 -3.27 4.50
C GLN A 26 13.13 -2.01 4.56
N SER A 27 12.82 -1.05 5.44
CA SER A 27 13.53 0.24 5.55
C SER A 27 13.63 0.98 4.21
N VAL A 28 12.55 0.96 3.44
CA VAL A 28 12.45 1.62 2.14
C VAL A 28 12.44 3.12 2.32
N THR A 29 13.50 3.76 1.83
CA THR A 29 13.68 5.22 1.86
C THR A 29 13.45 5.86 0.50
N ASP A 30 13.45 5.06 -0.56
CA ASP A 30 13.42 5.54 -1.93
C ASP A 30 12.03 5.38 -2.55
N LEU A 31 11.60 6.41 -3.28
CA LEU A 31 10.31 6.41 -3.97
C LEU A 31 10.22 5.26 -4.99
N ASN A 32 11.31 4.93 -5.68
CA ASN A 32 11.31 3.84 -6.65
C ASN A 32 11.09 2.48 -5.96
N GLU A 33 11.80 2.21 -4.88
CA GLU A 33 11.62 0.98 -4.09
C GLU A 33 10.21 0.88 -3.52
N TYR A 34 9.65 2.01 -3.05
CA TYR A 34 8.27 2.07 -2.60
C TYR A 34 7.28 1.76 -3.73
N LEU A 35 7.49 2.31 -4.92
CA LEU A 35 6.62 2.05 -6.07
C LEU A 35 6.71 0.59 -6.54
N ASP A 36 7.88 -0.03 -6.48
CA ASP A 36 8.05 -1.47 -6.70
C ASP A 36 7.21 -2.26 -5.69
N LEU A 37 7.31 -1.93 -4.40
CA LEU A 37 6.51 -2.53 -3.33
C LEU A 37 5.00 -2.35 -3.51
N VAL A 38 4.55 -1.16 -3.90
CA VAL A 38 3.15 -0.90 -4.26
C VAL A 38 2.70 -1.85 -5.37
N THR A 39 3.57 -2.08 -6.35
CA THR A 39 3.28 -2.94 -7.51
C THR A 39 3.18 -4.40 -7.12
N GLU A 40 4.08 -4.87 -6.26
CA GLU A 40 4.04 -6.22 -5.71
C GLU A 40 2.75 -6.46 -4.93
N VAL A 41 2.41 -5.56 -4.00
CA VAL A 41 1.19 -5.68 -3.19
C VAL A 41 -0.06 -5.66 -4.07
N ILE A 42 -0.13 -4.77 -5.07
CA ILE A 42 -1.23 -4.75 -6.04
C ILE A 42 -1.32 -6.06 -6.82
N ALA A 43 -0.19 -6.61 -7.27
CA ALA A 43 -0.16 -7.88 -7.99
C ALA A 43 -0.62 -9.05 -7.11
N GLU A 44 -0.20 -9.11 -5.85
CA GLU A 44 -0.65 -10.11 -4.88
C GLU A 44 -2.17 -10.04 -4.66
N LYS A 45 -2.73 -8.83 -4.53
CA LYS A 45 -4.17 -8.65 -4.32
C LYS A 45 -5.00 -8.94 -5.57
N LEU A 46 -4.43 -8.75 -6.76
CA LEU A 46 -5.02 -9.22 -8.02
C LEU A 46 -5.04 -10.74 -8.09
N ASP A 47 -3.98 -11.41 -7.62
CA ASP A 47 -3.89 -12.87 -7.58
C ASP A 47 -4.84 -13.48 -6.54
N ASP A 48 -4.95 -12.85 -5.37
CA ASP A 48 -5.88 -13.23 -4.29
C ASP A 48 -7.36 -12.97 -4.66
N GLY A 49 -7.62 -12.31 -5.78
CA GLY A 49 -8.97 -11.98 -6.27
C GLY A 49 -9.65 -10.85 -5.50
N VAL A 50 -8.90 -10.14 -4.65
CA VAL A 50 -9.36 -8.97 -3.90
C VAL A 50 -9.48 -7.76 -4.84
N LEU A 51 -8.51 -7.60 -5.74
CA LEU A 51 -8.55 -6.63 -6.83
C LEU A 51 -9.14 -7.28 -8.08
N THR A 52 -9.97 -6.53 -8.79
CA THR A 52 -10.41 -6.91 -10.12
C THR A 52 -9.66 -6.08 -11.16
N LYS A 53 -9.51 -6.61 -12.37
CA LYS A 53 -8.86 -5.90 -13.50
C LYS A 53 -9.63 -4.64 -13.94
N HIS A 54 -10.82 -4.42 -13.38
CA HIS A 54 -11.66 -3.25 -13.60
C HIS A 54 -11.42 -2.14 -12.58
N ASP A 55 -10.71 -2.42 -11.48
CA ASP A 55 -10.28 -1.39 -10.55
C ASP A 55 -9.27 -0.47 -11.23
N ASP A 56 -9.38 0.84 -11.00
CA ASP A 56 -8.48 1.85 -11.52
C ASP A 56 -7.09 1.75 -10.84
N LEU A 57 -6.32 0.73 -11.22
CA LEU A 57 -4.96 0.48 -10.72
C LEU A 57 -4.04 1.70 -10.93
N ALA A 58 -4.28 2.45 -12.01
CA ALA A 58 -3.57 3.69 -12.30
C ALA A 58 -3.86 4.79 -11.25
N GLN A 59 -5.13 4.91 -10.85
CA GLN A 59 -5.53 5.85 -9.80
C GLN A 59 -5.03 5.39 -8.44
N LEU A 60 -5.18 4.11 -8.11
CA LEU A 60 -4.66 3.51 -6.88
C LEU A 60 -3.15 3.74 -6.73
N ARG A 61 -2.36 3.51 -7.79
CA ARG A 61 -0.92 3.82 -7.78
C ARG A 61 -0.65 5.31 -7.60
N ALA A 62 -1.43 6.18 -8.21
CA ALA A 62 -1.27 7.63 -8.08
C ALA A 62 -1.53 8.10 -6.63
N ASP A 63 -2.59 7.60 -6.01
CA ASP A 63 -2.92 7.85 -4.61
C ASP A 63 -1.82 7.34 -3.67
N LEU A 64 -1.41 6.08 -3.84
CA LEU A 64 -0.33 5.49 -3.04
C LEU A 64 0.99 6.24 -3.21
N LYS A 65 1.33 6.67 -4.43
CA LYS A 65 2.49 7.51 -4.71
C LYS A 65 2.42 8.85 -3.98
N HIS A 66 1.25 9.50 -3.98
CA HIS A 66 1.04 10.76 -3.27
C HIS A 66 1.23 10.59 -1.76
N ARG A 67 0.83 9.44 -1.22
CA ARG A 67 0.98 9.08 0.20
C ARG A 67 2.36 8.57 0.59
N PHE A 68 3.33 8.49 -0.34
CA PHE A 68 4.71 8.12 0.01
C PHE A 68 5.29 9.03 1.10
N GLY A 69 4.95 10.33 1.10
CA GLY A 69 5.38 11.28 2.15
C GLY A 69 4.80 11.00 3.54
N GLU A 70 3.82 10.10 3.67
CA GLU A 70 3.28 9.62 4.94
C GLU A 70 4.06 8.41 5.50
N ILE A 71 5.06 7.92 4.77
CA ILE A 71 5.93 6.80 5.13
C ILE A 71 7.20 7.38 5.73
N GLY A 72 7.63 6.85 6.88
CA GLY A 72 8.65 7.48 7.72
C GLY A 72 8.15 8.69 8.52
N ASN A 73 6.98 9.25 8.19
CA ASN A 73 6.20 10.09 9.09
C ASN A 73 5.38 9.15 10.00
N ASP A 74 6.06 8.45 10.91
CA ASP A 74 5.45 8.25 12.22
C ASP A 74 5.23 9.67 12.72
N PRO A 75 4.00 10.14 13.00
CA PRO A 75 3.90 11.33 13.82
C PRO A 75 4.68 10.96 15.09
N GLU A 76 5.88 11.50 15.24
CA GLU A 76 6.52 11.64 16.53
C GLU A 76 5.49 12.39 17.37
N GLU A 77 4.63 11.63 18.07
CA GLU A 77 3.85 12.10 19.19
C GLU A 77 4.89 12.45 20.27
N TYR A 78 5.41 13.68 20.18
CA TYR A 78 6.11 14.38 21.24
C TYR A 78 5.17 14.69 22.40
#